data_AF-T2MDU5-F1
#
_entry.id   AF-T2MDU5-F1
#
_cell.length_a   1.000
_cell.length_b   1.000
_cell.length_c   1.000
_cell.angle_alpha   90.00
_cell.angle_beta   90.00
_cell.angle_gamma   90.00
#
_symmetry.space_group_name_H-M   'P 1'
#
loop_
_entity.id
_entity.type
_entity.pdbx_description
1 polymer ?
#
loop_
_entity_poly.entity_id
_entity_poly.type
_entity_poly.pdbx_seq_one_letter_code
_entity_poly.pdbx_strand_id
1 'polypeptide(L)'
;AHKMALLLLLIKCVIMMVLCFKICSFESDSDVNLEPTGYMRREYSLIKPFHALQYWEILGSTMVSVDYLRLTPDERSKAGSVWNILPCYIRNWEIHINFKIHGHGTRLYGDGFAFWYSKERALQGPVFGNKDYFTGLALFFDTYANQNGEHQHEHPYISAQVSNGSVHYDHDRDGTHTQLAGCSVNFRGVAGETHVAIRYLGSKKRLTVQYDIDNDDSWKECLDKYGVEMPTGYYFGLSAQTGDLSDNHDILSLKFYELENDEEEGDYSNIIPNSNESEPDREHVDDPSKPSTRREQAMNWLLVILLFVTFAGGLSFYFYQKKQNDMKRFY
;
A
#
# COMPACT_ATOMS: atom_id res chain seq x y z
N ALA A 1 36.75 26.10 50.31
CA ALA A 1 35.38 26.06 49.76
C ALA A 1 35.36 25.75 48.25
N HIS A 2 35.99 26.56 47.38
CA HIS A 2 35.89 26.40 45.92
C HIS A 2 36.39 25.06 45.33
N LYS A 3 37.49 24.49 45.85
CA LYS A 3 38.03 23.21 45.35
C LYS A 3 37.11 22.01 45.63
N MET A 4 36.36 22.02 46.73
CA MET A 4 35.38 20.97 47.03
C MET A 4 34.13 21.05 46.12
N ALA A 5 33.68 22.26 45.80
CA ALA A 5 32.55 22.45 44.90
C ALA A 5 32.84 21.93 43.49
N LEU A 6 34.06 22.15 42.99
CA LEU A 6 34.50 21.65 41.68
C LEU A 6 34.58 20.11 41.65
N LEU A 7 35.08 19.49 42.72
CA LEU A 7 35.16 18.03 42.84
C LEU A 7 33.76 17.39 42.87
N LEU A 8 32.81 17.98 43.59
CA LEU A 8 31.43 17.51 43.64
C LEU A 8 30.71 17.64 42.28
N LEU A 9 31.01 18.68 41.50
CA LEU A 9 30.50 18.85 40.14
C LEU A 9 31.05 17.80 39.18
N LEU A 10 32.35 17.50 39.25
CA LEU A 10 32.98 16.46 38.45
C LEU A 10 32.40 15.08 38.76
N ILE A 11 32.20 14.76 40.03
CA ILE A 11 31.59 13.48 40.45
C ILE A 11 30.14 13.37 39.92
N LYS A 12 29.35 14.45 40.00
CA LYS A 12 27.99 14.47 39.43
C LYS A 12 27.98 14.28 37.92
N CYS A 13 28.90 14.91 37.18
CA CYS A 13 29.02 14.72 35.73
C CYS A 13 29.40 13.28 35.36
N VAL A 14 30.33 12.67 36.09
CA VAL A 14 30.73 11.27 35.84
C VAL A 14 29.57 10.31 36.12
N ILE A 15 28.84 10.50 37.23
CA ILE A 15 27.66 9.67 37.55
C ILE A 15 26.57 9.81 36.49
N MET A 16 26.31 11.04 36.00
CA MET A 16 25.33 11.28 34.95
C MET A 16 25.75 10.65 33.62
N MET A 17 27.05 10.69 33.29
CA MET A 17 27.59 10.06 32.07
C MET A 17 27.51 8.53 32.13
N VAL A 18 27.77 7.92 33.30
CA VAL A 18 27.62 6.48 33.51
C VAL A 18 26.16 6.03 33.50
N LEU A 19 25.24 6.82 34.06
CA LEU A 19 23.80 6.57 33.97
C LEU A 19 23.29 6.69 32.53
N CYS A 20 23.78 7.69 31.78
CA CYS A 20 23.45 7.85 30.36
C CYS A 20 23.97 6.67 29.53
N PHE A 21 25.19 6.19 29.82
CA PHE A 21 25.74 4.98 29.18
C PHE A 21 24.89 3.73 29.49
N LYS A 22 24.43 3.55 30.73
CA LYS A 22 23.55 2.42 31.09
C LYS A 22 22.16 2.50 30.48
N ILE A 23 21.61 3.69 30.29
CA ILE A 23 20.30 3.89 29.63
C ILE A 23 20.44 3.70 28.11
N CYS A 24 21.59 4.02 27.53
CA CYS A 24 21.87 3.81 26.11
C CYS A 24 22.25 2.36 25.76
N SER A 25 22.53 1.51 26.76
CA SER A 25 22.70 0.06 26.59
C SER A 25 21.38 -0.70 26.65
N PHE A 26 20.24 -0.05 26.37
CA PHE A 26 19.04 -0.81 26.02
C PHE A 26 19.31 -1.44 24.66
N GLU A 27 19.76 -2.68 24.72
CA GLU A 27 19.94 -3.58 23.59
C GLU A 27 18.66 -3.50 22.75
N SER A 28 18.74 -2.84 21.60
CA SER A 28 17.82 -3.14 20.52
C SER A 28 18.10 -4.59 20.18
N ASP A 29 17.16 -5.47 20.52
CA ASP A 29 17.16 -6.86 20.11
C ASP A 29 16.95 -6.88 18.58
N SER A 30 17.99 -6.51 17.84
CA SER A 30 18.06 -6.56 16.40
C SER A 30 18.68 -7.90 16.03
N ASP A 31 17.95 -8.96 16.31
CA ASP A 31 18.30 -10.27 15.79
C ASP A 31 17.05 -10.93 15.24
N VAL A 32 16.74 -10.65 13.98
CA VAL A 32 16.02 -11.63 13.19
C VAL A 32 16.52 -11.64 11.74
N ASN A 33 17.69 -12.23 11.53
CA ASN A 33 17.93 -12.94 10.28
C ASN A 33 16.99 -14.14 10.25
N LEU A 34 15.84 -13.92 9.62
CA LEU A 34 14.76 -14.90 9.57
C LEU A 34 14.99 -15.84 8.39
N GLU A 35 15.88 -16.80 8.57
CA GLU A 35 15.61 -18.07 7.90
C GLU A 35 14.25 -18.55 8.40
N PRO A 36 13.30 -18.87 7.51
CA PRO A 36 11.98 -19.31 7.93
C PRO A 36 12.18 -20.56 8.81
N THR A 37 11.87 -20.45 10.09
CA THR A 37 11.99 -21.54 11.08
C THR A 37 10.98 -22.66 10.86
N GLY A 38 10.36 -22.69 9.68
CA GLY A 38 9.22 -23.52 9.33
C GLY A 38 9.47 -24.44 8.16
N TYR A 39 8.59 -25.42 8.00
CA TYR A 39 8.65 -26.40 6.93
C TYR A 39 7.86 -25.92 5.71
N MET A 40 8.50 -25.92 4.53
CA MET A 40 7.83 -25.51 3.30
C MET A 40 6.75 -26.51 2.90
N ARG A 41 5.51 -26.06 2.70
CA ARG A 41 4.39 -26.87 2.19
C ARG A 41 4.22 -26.64 0.70
N ARG A 42 4.50 -27.68 -0.09
CA ARG A 42 4.49 -27.59 -1.56
C ARG A 42 3.08 -27.43 -2.12
N GLU A 43 2.09 -27.98 -1.44
CA GLU A 43 0.68 -27.92 -1.79
C GLU A 43 0.11 -26.49 -1.76
N TYR A 44 0.66 -25.61 -0.94
CA TYR A 44 0.31 -24.18 -0.85
C TYR A 44 1.36 -23.26 -1.50
N SER A 45 2.28 -23.80 -2.31
CA SER A 45 3.35 -23.01 -2.93
C SER A 45 3.22 -22.98 -4.46
N LEU A 46 3.62 -21.85 -5.06
CA LEU A 46 3.82 -21.62 -6.49
C LEU A 46 5.33 -21.43 -6.73
N ILE A 47 6.01 -22.43 -7.28
CA ILE A 47 7.47 -22.39 -7.48
C ILE A 47 7.80 -22.74 -8.93
N LYS A 48 8.78 -22.05 -9.51
CA LYS A 48 9.34 -22.36 -10.83
C LYS A 48 9.92 -23.79 -10.85
N PRO A 49 9.85 -24.53 -11.96
CA PRO A 49 9.12 -24.20 -13.18
C PRO A 49 7.61 -24.48 -13.04
N PHE A 50 6.76 -23.58 -13.53
CA PHE A 50 5.29 -23.65 -13.36
C PHE A 50 4.58 -24.70 -14.27
N HIS A 51 5.23 -25.82 -14.59
CA HIS A 51 4.76 -26.76 -15.62
C HIS A 51 3.59 -27.69 -15.22
N ALA A 52 3.13 -27.64 -13.97
CA ALA A 52 1.94 -28.36 -13.53
C ALA A 52 1.41 -27.76 -12.21
N LEU A 53 0.49 -26.80 -12.31
CA LEU A 53 -0.17 -26.16 -11.17
C LEU A 53 -1.26 -27.07 -10.56
N GLN A 54 -0.89 -28.26 -10.09
CA GLN A 54 -1.86 -29.29 -9.68
C GLN A 54 -2.84 -28.83 -8.59
N TYR A 55 -2.39 -27.99 -7.66
CA TYR A 55 -3.20 -27.47 -6.56
C TYR A 55 -3.71 -26.05 -6.77
N TRP A 56 -3.50 -25.48 -7.96
CA TRP A 56 -3.82 -24.09 -8.24
C TRP A 56 -4.68 -23.95 -9.48
N GLU A 57 -5.80 -23.27 -9.32
CA GLU A 57 -6.74 -22.94 -10.38
C GLU A 57 -6.40 -21.57 -10.96
N ILE A 58 -6.31 -21.48 -12.28
CA ILE A 58 -5.97 -20.26 -13.03
C ILE A 58 -7.25 -19.69 -13.64
N LEU A 59 -7.51 -18.40 -13.47
CA LEU A 59 -8.70 -17.74 -14.01
C LEU A 59 -8.37 -16.41 -14.70
N GLY A 60 -9.26 -15.99 -15.60
CA GLY A 60 -9.21 -14.68 -16.23
C GLY A 60 -8.05 -14.52 -17.22
N SER A 61 -7.36 -13.39 -17.15
CA SER A 61 -6.21 -13.07 -18.02
C SER A 61 -4.90 -13.75 -17.63
N THR A 62 -4.88 -14.54 -16.55
CA THR A 62 -3.65 -15.12 -16.03
C THR A 62 -2.99 -16.04 -17.05
N MET A 63 -1.69 -15.81 -17.32
CA MET A 63 -0.88 -16.63 -18.20
C MET A 63 0.29 -17.26 -17.45
N VAL A 64 0.61 -18.51 -17.79
CA VAL A 64 1.68 -19.28 -17.17
C VAL A 64 2.86 -19.38 -18.12
N SER A 65 4.02 -18.96 -17.66
CA SER A 65 5.32 -19.13 -18.30
C SER A 65 6.19 -20.10 -17.50
N VAL A 66 7.38 -20.41 -18.01
CA VAL A 66 8.37 -21.22 -17.28
C VAL A 66 8.89 -20.46 -16.05
N ASP A 67 9.10 -19.15 -16.22
CA ASP A 67 9.81 -18.31 -15.25
C ASP A 67 8.89 -17.45 -14.36
N TYR A 68 7.63 -17.29 -14.73
CA TYR A 68 6.67 -16.43 -14.02
C TYR A 68 5.23 -16.83 -14.33
N LEU A 69 4.33 -16.44 -13.43
CA LEU A 69 2.89 -16.45 -13.62
C LEU A 69 2.43 -14.99 -13.70
N ARG A 70 1.92 -14.57 -14.85
CA ARG A 70 1.46 -13.20 -15.06
C ARG A 70 -0.05 -13.13 -14.85
N LEU A 71 -0.51 -12.39 -13.85
CA LEU A 71 -1.93 -12.24 -13.52
C LEU A 71 -2.65 -11.37 -14.57
N THR A 72 -2.08 -10.21 -14.89
CA THR A 72 -2.55 -9.32 -15.95
C THR A 72 -1.37 -8.85 -16.80
N PRO A 73 -1.56 -8.73 -18.13
CA PRO A 73 -0.62 -8.03 -18.99
C PRO A 73 -0.78 -6.52 -18.89
N ASP A 74 0.20 -5.78 -19.39
CA ASP A 74 0.14 -4.33 -19.63
C ASP A 74 -0.85 -3.99 -20.78
N GLU A 75 -2.11 -4.37 -20.57
CA GLU A 75 -3.28 -4.07 -21.38
C GLU A 75 -4.42 -3.64 -20.46
N ARG A 76 -5.27 -2.75 -20.95
CA ARG A 76 -6.42 -2.22 -20.19
C ARG A 76 -7.51 -3.27 -19.97
N SER A 77 -8.28 -3.07 -18.91
CA SER A 77 -9.50 -3.82 -18.61
C SER A 77 -9.28 -5.34 -18.53
N LYS A 78 -8.18 -5.76 -17.89
CA LYS A 78 -7.87 -7.16 -17.63
C LYS A 78 -8.07 -7.48 -16.17
N ALA A 79 -8.52 -8.70 -15.90
CA ALA A 79 -8.61 -9.24 -14.56
C ALA A 79 -8.18 -10.71 -14.62
N GLY A 80 -7.24 -11.07 -13.75
CA GLY A 80 -6.70 -12.43 -13.67
C GLY A 80 -6.46 -12.82 -12.23
N SER A 81 -6.59 -14.11 -11.94
CA SER A 81 -6.29 -14.64 -10.62
C SER A 81 -5.75 -16.05 -10.67
N VAL A 82 -5.10 -16.47 -9.59
CA VAL A 82 -4.68 -17.85 -9.33
C VAL A 82 -5.04 -18.20 -7.89
N TRP A 83 -5.66 -19.36 -7.69
CA TRP A 83 -6.25 -19.75 -6.39
C TRP A 83 -5.87 -21.16 -6.00
N ASN A 84 -5.47 -21.36 -4.76
CA ASN A 84 -5.24 -22.69 -4.23
C ASN A 84 -6.58 -23.42 -4.04
N ILE A 85 -6.66 -24.69 -4.46
CA ILE A 85 -7.89 -25.47 -4.36
C ILE A 85 -8.06 -26.15 -2.99
N LEU A 86 -7.00 -26.17 -2.17
CA LEU A 86 -7.00 -26.80 -0.85
C LEU A 86 -7.24 -25.75 0.24
N PRO A 87 -8.15 -26.00 1.19
CA PRO A 87 -8.31 -25.14 2.36
C PRO A 87 -7.13 -25.34 3.32
N CYS A 88 -6.60 -24.24 3.86
CA CYS A 88 -5.46 -24.27 4.78
C CYS A 88 -5.90 -24.43 6.23
N TYR A 89 -5.53 -25.53 6.88
CA TYR A 89 -5.80 -25.77 8.31
C TYR A 89 -4.64 -25.43 9.24
N ILE A 90 -3.58 -24.83 8.69
CA ILE A 90 -2.37 -24.45 9.43
C ILE A 90 -2.62 -23.12 10.12
N ARG A 91 -2.30 -23.04 11.42
CA ARG A 91 -2.59 -21.87 12.28
C ARG A 91 -1.52 -20.80 12.20
N ASN A 92 -0.26 -21.25 12.28
CA ASN A 92 0.90 -20.38 12.22
C ASN A 92 1.59 -20.62 10.88
N TRP A 93 1.64 -19.59 10.05
CA TRP A 93 2.19 -19.70 8.71
C TRP A 93 2.89 -18.44 8.27
N GLU A 94 3.77 -18.63 7.30
CA GLU A 94 4.48 -17.56 6.63
C GLU A 94 4.49 -17.79 5.13
N ILE A 95 4.21 -16.73 4.38
CA ILE A 95 4.22 -16.75 2.92
C ILE A 95 5.25 -15.76 2.42
N HIS A 96 6.16 -16.24 1.57
CA HIS A 96 7.08 -15.40 0.83
C HIS A 96 6.58 -15.27 -0.60
N ILE A 97 6.19 -14.05 -0.98
CA ILE A 97 5.82 -13.70 -2.35
C ILE A 97 7.00 -12.99 -2.98
N ASN A 98 7.42 -13.50 -4.13
CA ASN A 98 8.37 -12.85 -5.00
C ASN A 98 7.63 -12.44 -6.27
N PHE A 99 7.65 -11.15 -6.59
CA PHE A 99 6.91 -10.58 -7.71
C PHE A 99 7.68 -9.47 -8.41
N LYS A 100 7.16 -9.09 -9.58
CA LYS A 100 7.63 -7.95 -10.36
C LYS A 100 6.45 -7.23 -11.00
N ILE A 101 6.38 -5.92 -10.80
CA ILE A 101 5.40 -5.05 -11.47
C ILE A 101 6.15 -4.11 -12.40
N HIS A 102 5.77 -4.12 -13.67
CA HIS A 102 6.43 -3.33 -14.71
C HIS A 102 5.50 -3.08 -15.90
N GLY A 103 5.70 -1.97 -16.59
CA GLY A 103 4.91 -1.60 -17.76
C GLY A 103 5.52 -0.43 -18.50
N HIS A 104 4.94 -0.08 -19.65
CA HIS A 104 5.44 1.02 -20.50
C HIS A 104 5.14 2.40 -19.92
N GLY A 105 4.12 2.50 -19.06
CA GLY A 105 3.72 3.75 -18.40
C GLY A 105 4.80 4.27 -17.46
N THR A 106 5.20 5.54 -17.61
CA THR A 106 6.18 6.19 -16.72
C THR A 106 5.53 6.99 -15.59
N ARG A 107 4.33 7.52 -15.83
CA ARG A 107 3.59 8.36 -14.86
C ARG A 107 2.16 7.90 -14.61
N LEU A 108 1.58 7.19 -15.56
CA LEU A 108 0.22 6.66 -15.49
C LEU A 108 0.33 5.15 -15.68
N TYR A 109 -0.02 4.41 -14.64
CA TYR A 109 0.06 2.97 -14.51
C TYR A 109 -0.91 2.55 -13.39
N GLY A 110 -1.33 1.28 -13.39
CA GLY A 110 -2.34 0.81 -12.45
C GLY A 110 -2.88 -0.60 -12.76
N ASP A 111 -3.67 -1.20 -11.88
CA ASP A 111 -4.02 -0.66 -10.54
C ASP A 111 -3.19 -1.36 -9.45
N GLY A 112 -2.90 -2.65 -9.62
CA GLY A 112 -2.05 -3.41 -8.71
C GLY A 112 -2.46 -4.88 -8.68
N PHE A 113 -2.01 -5.57 -7.63
CA PHE A 113 -2.47 -6.93 -7.33
C PHE A 113 -2.79 -7.09 -5.85
N ALA A 114 -3.48 -8.17 -5.51
CA ALA A 114 -3.86 -8.52 -4.16
C ALA A 114 -3.48 -9.96 -3.82
N PHE A 115 -3.05 -10.17 -2.59
CA PHE A 115 -2.95 -11.47 -1.94
C PHE A 115 -4.18 -11.72 -1.07
N TRP A 116 -4.65 -12.96 -1.04
CA TRP A 116 -5.87 -13.37 -0.36
C TRP A 116 -5.63 -14.56 0.55
N TYR A 117 -6.20 -14.49 1.74
CA TYR A 117 -6.56 -15.65 2.56
C TYR A 117 -8.04 -15.54 2.90
N SER A 118 -8.90 -16.20 2.12
CA SER A 118 -10.35 -15.93 2.13
C SER A 118 -11.24 -17.16 2.00
N LYS A 119 -12.48 -17.02 2.47
CA LYS A 119 -13.47 -18.10 2.52
C LYS A 119 -13.89 -18.58 1.14
N GLU A 120 -14.22 -17.65 0.26
CA GLU A 120 -14.51 -17.95 -1.14
C GLU A 120 -13.24 -17.79 -1.98
N ARG A 121 -13.14 -18.59 -3.04
CA ARG A 121 -12.03 -18.52 -4.00
C ARG A 121 -12.58 -18.44 -5.42
N ALA A 122 -11.77 -17.99 -6.37
CA ALA A 122 -12.07 -18.06 -7.80
C ALA A 122 -13.36 -17.33 -8.22
N LEU A 123 -13.73 -16.25 -7.50
CA LEU A 123 -14.85 -15.39 -7.86
C LEU A 123 -14.31 -14.04 -8.35
N GLN A 124 -14.52 -13.75 -9.64
CA GLN A 124 -14.09 -12.47 -10.20
C GLN A 124 -14.93 -11.31 -9.66
N GLY A 125 -14.31 -10.14 -9.55
CA GLY A 125 -14.98 -8.92 -9.12
C GLY A 125 -14.08 -7.68 -9.22
N PRO A 126 -14.53 -6.54 -8.67
CA PRO A 126 -13.89 -5.25 -8.86
C PRO A 126 -12.67 -5.01 -7.95
N VAL A 127 -12.41 -5.88 -6.97
CA VAL A 127 -11.35 -5.65 -5.97
C VAL A 127 -10.09 -6.37 -6.43
N PHE A 128 -9.25 -5.66 -7.21
CA PHE A 128 -8.04 -6.22 -7.83
C PHE A 128 -8.30 -7.56 -8.55
N GLY A 129 -9.47 -7.70 -9.18
CA GLY A 129 -9.88 -8.91 -9.91
C GLY A 129 -10.62 -9.98 -9.08
N ASN A 130 -10.83 -9.76 -7.78
CA ASN A 130 -11.60 -10.64 -6.89
C ASN A 130 -12.95 -10.03 -6.50
N LYS A 131 -13.87 -10.86 -5.99
CA LYS A 131 -15.16 -10.42 -5.45
C LYS A 131 -14.99 -9.39 -4.34
N ASP A 132 -15.88 -8.42 -4.34
CA ASP A 132 -16.11 -7.53 -3.21
C ASP A 132 -16.87 -8.26 -2.09
N TYR A 133 -16.94 -7.65 -0.90
CA TYR A 133 -17.51 -8.28 0.31
C TYR A 133 -16.89 -9.66 0.60
N PHE A 134 -15.55 -9.71 0.57
CA PHE A 134 -14.81 -10.92 0.90
C PHE A 134 -14.81 -11.16 2.41
N THR A 135 -14.70 -12.44 2.81
CA THR A 135 -14.52 -12.84 4.20
C THR A 135 -13.12 -13.43 4.36
N GLY A 136 -12.24 -12.76 5.12
CA GLY A 136 -10.85 -13.16 5.34
C GLY A 136 -9.89 -11.98 5.40
N LEU A 137 -8.64 -12.23 5.00
CA LEU A 137 -7.56 -11.24 4.89
C LEU A 137 -7.24 -10.97 3.42
N ALA A 138 -7.04 -9.69 3.11
CA ALA A 138 -6.47 -9.22 1.86
C ALA A 138 -5.24 -8.35 2.13
N LEU A 139 -4.19 -8.52 1.33
CA LEU A 139 -3.10 -7.55 1.22
C LEU A 139 -3.14 -6.96 -0.18
N PHE A 140 -3.26 -5.65 -0.28
CA PHE A 140 -3.29 -4.92 -1.54
C PHE A 140 -1.91 -4.31 -1.82
N PHE A 141 -1.43 -4.52 -3.03
CA PHE A 141 -0.20 -3.94 -3.58
C PHE A 141 -0.62 -2.92 -4.63
N ASP A 142 -1.01 -1.75 -4.13
CA ASP A 142 -1.62 -0.69 -4.93
C ASP A 142 -0.54 0.18 -5.58
N THR A 143 -0.64 0.38 -6.89
CA THR A 143 0.31 1.20 -7.65
C THR A 143 -0.24 2.56 -8.03
N TYR A 144 -1.56 2.78 -7.94
CA TYR A 144 -2.19 3.98 -8.44
C TYR A 144 -2.93 4.70 -7.31
N ALA A 145 -2.72 6.01 -7.18
CA ALA A 145 -3.45 6.80 -6.19
C ALA A 145 -4.78 7.24 -6.79
N ASN A 146 -5.89 6.62 -6.39
CA ASN A 146 -7.22 7.05 -6.82
C ASN A 146 -7.63 8.33 -6.07
N GLN A 147 -7.19 8.49 -4.83
CA GLN A 147 -7.52 9.65 -4.01
C GLN A 147 -6.61 10.87 -4.30
N ASN A 148 -7.23 12.03 -4.51
CA ASN A 148 -6.54 13.32 -4.61
C ASN A 148 -6.98 14.23 -3.43
N GLY A 149 -6.40 14.06 -2.24
CA GLY A 149 -6.81 14.80 -1.03
C GLY A 149 -5.79 14.80 0.11
N GLU A 150 -6.14 15.40 1.25
CA GLU A 150 -5.28 15.59 2.45
C GLU A 150 -4.78 14.28 3.10
N HIS A 151 -5.25 13.13 2.63
CA HIS A 151 -4.94 11.80 3.17
C HIS A 151 -4.33 10.86 2.14
N GLN A 152 -3.80 11.41 1.05
CA GLN A 152 -3.08 10.63 0.04
C GLN A 152 -1.82 9.99 0.64
N HIS A 153 -1.68 8.68 0.47
CA HIS A 153 -0.43 7.99 0.71
C HIS A 153 0.50 8.12 -0.50
N GLU A 154 1.82 7.97 -0.29
CA GLU A 154 2.73 7.87 -1.42
C GLU A 154 2.58 6.47 -2.03
N HIS A 155 2.13 6.40 -3.29
CA HIS A 155 2.03 5.14 -4.03
C HIS A 155 3.35 4.85 -4.77
N PRO A 156 3.73 3.58 -4.94
CA PRO A 156 2.98 2.38 -4.57
C PRO A 156 2.85 2.12 -3.06
N TYR A 157 1.73 1.53 -2.65
CA TYR A 157 1.34 1.36 -1.25
C TYR A 157 0.91 -0.08 -0.98
N ILE A 158 1.41 -0.66 0.12
CA ILE A 158 0.99 -1.97 0.60
C ILE A 158 0.03 -1.75 1.76
N SER A 159 -1.20 -2.26 1.66
CA SER A 159 -2.18 -2.18 2.74
C SER A 159 -2.77 -3.55 3.05
N ALA A 160 -3.19 -3.75 4.30
CA ALA A 160 -3.88 -4.95 4.74
C ALA A 160 -5.31 -4.64 5.16
N GLN A 161 -6.24 -5.53 4.87
CA GLN A 161 -7.63 -5.46 5.29
C GLN A 161 -8.11 -6.81 5.79
N VAL A 162 -8.79 -6.82 6.94
CA VAL A 162 -9.51 -7.98 7.46
C VAL A 162 -11.00 -7.69 7.35
N SER A 163 -11.75 -8.60 6.75
CA SER A 163 -13.20 -8.43 6.54
C SER A 163 -13.96 -9.69 6.92
N ASN A 164 -15.12 -9.50 7.53
CA ASN A 164 -16.08 -10.57 7.83
C ASN A 164 -17.10 -10.79 6.68
N GLY A 165 -17.00 -10.01 5.59
CA GLY A 165 -17.94 -10.03 4.46
C GLY A 165 -19.03 -8.95 4.50
N SER A 166 -19.06 -8.07 5.50
CA SER A 166 -20.05 -6.97 5.57
C SER A 166 -19.54 -5.65 4.98
N VAL A 167 -18.25 -5.55 4.71
CA VAL A 167 -17.57 -4.30 4.35
C VAL A 167 -17.23 -4.30 2.86
N HIS A 168 -17.54 -3.19 2.18
CA HIS A 168 -17.19 -2.90 0.80
C HIS A 168 -15.76 -2.36 0.72
N TYR A 169 -14.99 -2.80 -0.27
CA TYR A 169 -13.71 -2.18 -0.58
C TYR A 169 -13.91 -0.93 -1.47
N ASP A 170 -13.68 0.26 -0.89
CA ASP A 170 -13.77 1.53 -1.60
C ASP A 170 -12.53 1.77 -2.46
N HIS A 171 -12.59 1.36 -3.73
CA HIS A 171 -11.51 1.53 -4.71
C HIS A 171 -11.27 3.01 -5.07
N ASP A 172 -12.27 3.89 -4.95
CA ASP A 172 -12.09 5.32 -5.26
C ASP A 172 -11.26 6.05 -4.18
N ARG A 173 -11.07 5.40 -3.02
CA ARG A 173 -10.31 5.92 -1.87
C ARG A 173 -9.24 4.95 -1.37
N ASP A 174 -8.75 4.09 -2.26
CA ASP A 174 -7.64 3.17 -2.02
C ASP A 174 -7.87 2.23 -0.80
N GLY A 175 -9.13 2.00 -0.41
CA GLY A 175 -9.51 1.16 0.75
C GLY A 175 -9.20 1.75 2.13
N THR A 176 -8.77 3.01 2.21
CA THR A 176 -8.26 3.66 3.43
C THR A 176 -9.19 3.57 4.64
N HIS A 177 -10.51 3.64 4.46
CA HIS A 177 -11.51 3.56 5.56
C HIS A 177 -11.61 2.17 6.20
N THR A 178 -11.10 1.17 5.53
CA THR A 178 -11.23 -0.24 5.93
C THR A 178 -9.88 -0.90 6.16
N GLN A 179 -8.83 -0.09 6.12
CA GLN A 179 -7.44 -0.50 6.25
C GLN A 179 -7.11 -0.84 7.71
N LEU A 180 -6.44 -1.97 7.90
CA LEU A 180 -5.84 -2.35 9.17
C LEU A 180 -4.53 -1.59 9.42
N ALA A 181 -3.63 -1.61 8.43
CA ALA A 181 -2.33 -0.96 8.43
C ALA A 181 -1.73 -1.01 7.02
N GLY A 182 -0.69 -0.21 6.77
CA GLY A 182 0.02 -0.24 5.50
C GLY A 182 1.26 0.65 5.50
N CYS A 183 2.03 0.56 4.41
CA CYS A 183 3.26 1.31 4.22
C CYS A 183 3.48 1.67 2.74
N SER A 184 4.17 2.78 2.50
CA SER A 184 4.59 3.17 1.14
C SER A 184 5.88 2.43 0.77
N VAL A 185 5.86 1.75 -0.38
CA VAL A 185 6.98 0.95 -0.89
C VAL A 185 7.07 1.09 -2.39
N ASN A 186 8.19 1.62 -2.89
CA ASN A 186 8.38 1.79 -4.32
C ASN A 186 8.83 0.48 -5.02
N PHE A 187 7.91 -0.48 -5.15
CA PHE A 187 8.18 -1.79 -5.75
C PHE A 187 8.00 -1.84 -7.28
N ARG A 188 7.51 -0.77 -7.91
CA ARG A 188 7.25 -0.77 -9.36
C ARG A 188 8.52 -0.42 -10.15
N GLY A 189 8.81 -1.20 -11.19
CA GLY A 189 9.92 -0.90 -12.11
C GLY A 189 11.31 -1.04 -11.49
N VAL A 190 11.43 -1.74 -10.36
CA VAL A 190 12.71 -2.06 -9.75
C VAL A 190 13.52 -3.00 -10.66
N ALA A 191 14.84 -2.84 -10.66
CA ALA A 191 15.73 -3.63 -11.50
C ALA A 191 15.69 -5.13 -11.12
N GLY A 192 15.70 -5.39 -9.81
CA GLY A 192 15.66 -6.72 -9.22
C GLY A 192 14.25 -7.32 -9.13
N GLU A 193 14.12 -8.24 -8.18
CA GLU A 193 12.90 -8.89 -7.75
C GLU A 193 12.40 -8.23 -6.46
N THR A 194 11.09 -8.19 -6.22
CA THR A 194 10.54 -7.69 -4.96
C THR A 194 10.05 -8.85 -4.11
N HIS A 195 10.51 -8.88 -2.87
CA HIS A 195 10.20 -9.91 -1.89
C HIS A 195 9.29 -9.34 -0.81
N VAL A 196 8.24 -10.08 -0.46
CA VAL A 196 7.33 -9.75 0.63
C VAL A 196 7.09 -11.00 1.47
N ALA A 197 7.26 -10.88 2.77
CA ALA A 197 7.00 -11.92 3.74
C ALA A 197 5.75 -11.55 4.54
N ILE A 198 4.75 -12.43 4.53
CA ILE A 198 3.48 -12.29 5.25
C ILE A 198 3.46 -13.38 6.30
N ARG A 199 3.56 -13.00 7.57
CA ARG A 199 3.50 -13.93 8.70
C ARG A 199 2.21 -13.75 9.48
N TYR A 200 1.51 -14.85 9.69
CA TYR A 200 0.41 -14.92 10.64
C TYR A 200 0.69 -15.92 11.76
N LEU A 201 0.62 -15.44 13.00
CA LEU A 201 0.70 -16.27 14.21
C LEU A 201 -0.67 -16.33 14.85
N GLY A 202 -1.44 -17.37 14.53
CA GLY A 202 -2.81 -17.58 15.04
C GLY A 202 -2.87 -17.65 16.57
N SER A 203 -1.92 -18.31 17.24
CA SER A 203 -1.86 -18.36 18.71
C SER A 203 -1.69 -16.97 19.34
N LYS A 204 -0.95 -16.08 18.67
CA LYS A 204 -0.65 -14.72 19.14
C LYS A 204 -1.57 -13.65 18.55
N LYS A 205 -2.49 -14.03 17.65
CA LYS A 205 -3.37 -13.13 16.89
C LYS A 205 -2.57 -11.97 16.25
N ARG A 206 -1.41 -12.30 15.67
CA ARG A 206 -0.43 -11.32 15.17
C ARG A 206 -0.21 -11.48 13.68
N LEU A 207 -0.34 -10.39 12.94
CA LEU A 207 -0.03 -10.28 11.51
C LEU A 207 1.18 -9.37 11.34
N THR A 208 2.22 -9.87 10.67
CA THR A 208 3.42 -9.10 10.36
C THR A 208 3.68 -9.17 8.86
N VAL A 209 3.97 -8.03 8.24
CA VAL A 209 4.38 -7.95 6.83
C VAL A 209 5.71 -7.23 6.74
N GLN A 210 6.64 -7.87 6.05
CA GLN A 210 7.98 -7.34 5.78
C GLN A 210 8.25 -7.38 4.27
N TYR A 211 9.14 -6.52 3.79
CA TYR A 211 9.51 -6.47 2.39
C TYR A 211 11.02 -6.27 2.20
N ASP A 212 11.51 -6.74 1.07
CA ASP A 212 12.85 -6.46 0.55
C ASP A 212 12.74 -6.14 -0.96
N ILE A 213 13.13 -4.91 -1.32
CA ILE A 213 13.18 -4.42 -2.71
C ILE A 213 14.61 -4.34 -3.26
N ASP A 214 15.60 -4.38 -2.37
CA ASP A 214 17.01 -4.21 -2.68
C ASP A 214 17.68 -5.58 -2.97
N ASN A 215 17.01 -6.67 -2.58
CA ASN A 215 17.44 -8.06 -2.74
C ASN A 215 18.84 -8.29 -2.14
N ASP A 216 19.03 -7.71 -0.95
CA ASP A 216 20.23 -7.78 -0.12
C ASP A 216 19.94 -8.42 1.25
N ASP A 217 18.78 -9.07 1.38
CA ASP A 217 18.26 -9.68 2.60
C ASP A 217 17.98 -8.66 3.72
N SER A 218 17.91 -7.35 3.41
CA SER A 218 17.55 -6.29 4.36
C SER A 218 16.03 -6.12 4.50
N TRP A 219 15.39 -7.08 5.14
CA TRP A 219 13.94 -7.05 5.40
C TRP A 219 13.51 -5.83 6.22
N LYS A 220 12.63 -5.00 5.63
CA LYS A 220 12.04 -3.82 6.25
C LYS A 220 10.61 -4.13 6.68
N GLU A 221 10.23 -3.69 7.87
CA GLU A 221 8.87 -3.85 8.37
C GLU A 221 7.90 -2.90 7.64
N CYS A 222 6.78 -3.44 7.18
CA CYS A 222 5.67 -2.67 6.63
C CYS A 222 4.56 -2.47 7.67
N LEU A 223 4.12 -3.58 8.29
CA LEU A 223 3.12 -3.55 9.35
C LEU A 223 3.36 -4.68 10.34
N ASP A 224 3.06 -4.41 11.60
CA ASP A 224 3.04 -5.40 12.68
C ASP A 224 1.83 -5.11 13.60
N LYS A 225 0.83 -5.99 13.56
CA LYS A 225 -0.47 -5.77 14.22
C LYS A 225 -0.89 -6.95 15.06
N TYR A 226 -1.38 -6.65 16.26
CA TYR A 226 -1.96 -7.61 17.19
C TYR A 226 -3.48 -7.60 17.12
N GLY A 227 -4.11 -8.62 17.70
CA GLY A 227 -5.58 -8.74 17.72
C GLY A 227 -6.20 -9.07 16.38
N VAL A 228 -5.44 -9.63 15.44
CA VAL A 228 -5.92 -10.14 14.14
C VAL A 228 -6.37 -11.60 14.31
N GLU A 229 -7.67 -11.82 14.17
CA GLU A 229 -8.30 -13.13 14.28
C GLU A 229 -8.72 -13.62 12.91
N MET A 230 -8.27 -14.81 12.51
CA MET A 230 -8.65 -15.45 11.26
C MET A 230 -8.95 -16.93 11.50
N PRO A 231 -9.98 -17.48 10.82
CA PRO A 231 -10.27 -18.90 10.91
C PRO A 231 -9.28 -19.73 10.12
N THR A 232 -9.18 -21.01 10.48
CA THR A 232 -8.61 -22.03 9.61
C THR A 232 -9.63 -22.50 8.56
N GLY A 233 -9.14 -23.12 7.49
CA GLY A 233 -9.96 -23.70 6.42
C GLY A 233 -10.28 -22.75 5.26
N TYR A 234 -9.60 -21.61 5.16
CA TYR A 234 -9.73 -20.67 4.04
C TYR A 234 -8.71 -20.96 2.95
N TYR A 235 -8.84 -20.27 1.81
CA TYR A 235 -8.05 -20.50 0.60
C TYR A 235 -7.07 -19.35 0.36
N PHE A 236 -5.88 -19.71 -0.14
CA PHE A 236 -4.91 -18.75 -0.63
C PHE A 236 -5.19 -18.38 -2.08
N GLY A 237 -4.99 -17.10 -2.42
CA GLY A 237 -5.13 -16.62 -3.79
C GLY A 237 -4.29 -15.39 -4.07
N LEU A 238 -4.07 -15.15 -5.36
CA LEU A 238 -3.51 -13.92 -5.89
C LEU A 238 -4.40 -13.45 -7.03
N SER A 239 -4.69 -12.16 -7.10
CA SER A 239 -5.44 -11.58 -8.22
C SER A 239 -4.88 -10.22 -8.60
N ALA A 240 -5.03 -9.83 -9.86
CA ALA A 240 -4.69 -8.50 -10.32
C ALA A 240 -5.76 -7.97 -11.28
N GLN A 241 -5.83 -6.66 -11.38
CA GLN A 241 -6.73 -5.97 -12.30
C GLN A 241 -6.06 -4.74 -12.90
N THR A 242 -6.44 -4.45 -14.14
CA THR A 242 -6.08 -3.22 -14.84
C THR A 242 -7.35 -2.48 -15.27
N GLY A 243 -7.43 -1.20 -14.96
CA GLY A 243 -8.51 -0.31 -15.39
C GLY A 243 -8.21 0.35 -16.75
N ASP A 244 -8.33 1.68 -16.78
CA ASP A 244 -7.88 2.53 -17.89
C ASP A 244 -6.35 2.61 -17.98
N LEU A 245 -5.69 2.35 -16.86
CA LEU A 245 -4.25 2.18 -16.73
C LEU A 245 -3.91 0.68 -16.65
N SER A 246 -2.65 0.36 -16.92
CA SER A 246 -2.20 -1.02 -16.98
C SER A 246 -0.76 -1.17 -16.52
N ASP A 247 -0.45 -2.38 -16.09
CA ASP A 247 0.88 -2.88 -15.79
C ASP A 247 0.90 -4.40 -15.96
N ASN A 248 2.08 -4.97 -16.18
CA ASN A 248 2.29 -6.40 -16.01
C ASN A 248 2.42 -6.72 -14.52
N HIS A 249 1.65 -7.70 -14.06
CA HIS A 249 1.68 -8.19 -12.68
C HIS A 249 2.21 -9.62 -12.67
N ASP A 250 3.54 -9.77 -12.51
CA ASP A 250 4.24 -11.04 -12.61
C ASP A 250 4.57 -11.61 -11.23
N ILE A 251 4.12 -12.84 -10.95
CA ILE A 251 4.45 -13.61 -9.76
C ILE A 251 5.59 -14.57 -10.12
N LEU A 252 6.72 -14.41 -9.45
CA LEU A 252 7.93 -15.19 -9.67
C LEU A 252 7.96 -16.42 -8.75
N SER A 253 7.46 -16.30 -7.52
CA SER A 253 7.15 -17.42 -6.65
C SER A 253 6.23 -17.02 -5.50
N LEU A 254 5.47 -17.99 -4.99
CA LEU A 254 4.83 -17.93 -3.68
C LEU A 254 5.28 -19.16 -2.90
N LYS A 255 5.96 -18.99 -1.78
CA LYS A 255 6.42 -20.10 -0.93
C LYS A 255 5.70 -20.04 0.39
N PHE A 256 5.06 -21.13 0.77
CA PHE A 256 4.37 -21.27 2.05
C PHE A 256 5.22 -22.07 3.03
N TYR A 257 5.35 -21.56 4.25
CA TYR A 257 6.04 -22.18 5.36
C TYR A 257 5.06 -22.37 6.52
N GLU A 258 4.98 -23.60 7.02
CA GLU A 258 4.33 -23.90 8.29
C GLU A 258 5.27 -23.60 9.43
N LEU A 259 4.84 -22.73 10.34
CA LEU A 259 5.59 -22.37 11.54
C LEU A 259 5.20 -23.27 12.71
N GLU A 260 6.09 -23.40 13.69
CA GLU A 260 5.80 -24.17 14.89
C GLU A 260 4.59 -23.59 15.64
N ASN A 261 3.76 -24.49 16.16
CA ASN A 261 2.61 -24.14 16.98
C ASN A 261 2.98 -24.27 18.45
N ASP A 262 2.59 -23.29 19.25
CA ASP A 262 2.50 -23.46 20.70
C ASP A 262 1.40 -24.51 20.99
N GLU A 263 1.54 -25.31 22.06
CA GLU A 263 0.67 -26.46 22.39
C GLU A 263 -0.81 -26.12 22.71
N GLU A 264 -1.28 -24.93 22.39
CA GLU A 264 -2.69 -24.56 22.61
C GLU A 264 -3.61 -25.40 21.74
N GLU A 265 -4.44 -26.25 22.35
CA GLU A 265 -5.52 -26.96 21.68
C GLU A 265 -6.75 -26.05 21.58
N GLY A 266 -7.26 -25.83 20.36
CA GLY A 266 -8.46 -25.06 20.11
C GLY A 266 -9.00 -25.28 18.70
N ASP A 267 -10.32 -25.16 18.52
CA ASP A 267 -10.95 -25.16 17.20
C ASP A 267 -10.95 -23.73 16.63
N TYR A 268 -10.14 -23.53 15.59
CA TYR A 268 -10.02 -22.24 14.89
C TYR A 268 -10.89 -22.16 13.63
N SER A 269 -11.68 -23.19 13.30
CA SER A 269 -12.45 -23.22 12.05
C SER A 269 -13.64 -22.26 12.02
N ASN A 270 -14.15 -21.88 13.19
CA ASN A 270 -15.39 -21.10 13.34
C ASN A 270 -15.16 -19.64 13.79
N ILE A 271 -13.93 -19.13 13.67
CA ILE A 271 -13.59 -17.75 14.00
C ILE A 271 -14.16 -16.81 12.93
N ILE A 272 -14.87 -15.76 13.35
CA ILE A 272 -15.27 -14.67 12.45
C ILE A 272 -14.04 -13.77 12.27
N PRO A 273 -13.56 -13.52 11.04
CA PRO A 273 -12.41 -12.65 10.84
C PRO A 273 -12.65 -11.26 11.43
N ASN A 274 -11.70 -10.79 12.24
CA ASN A 274 -11.78 -9.49 12.90
C ASN A 274 -10.38 -8.94 13.24
N SER A 275 -10.30 -7.63 13.41
CA SER A 275 -9.12 -6.93 13.94
C SER A 275 -9.54 -5.93 15.01
N ASN A 276 -8.98 -6.06 16.22
CA ASN A 276 -9.28 -5.14 17.33
C ASN A 276 -8.61 -3.76 17.17
N GLU A 277 -7.59 -3.66 16.33
CA GLU A 277 -6.78 -2.45 16.09
C GLU A 277 -6.88 -1.98 14.63
N SER A 278 -8.09 -1.85 14.08
CA SER A 278 -8.26 -1.10 12.83
C SER A 278 -7.78 0.34 13.05
N GLU A 279 -7.18 0.96 12.03
CA GLU A 279 -6.87 2.39 12.13
C GLU A 279 -8.16 3.16 12.48
N PRO A 280 -8.08 4.17 13.38
CA PRO A 280 -9.27 4.88 13.81
C PRO A 280 -10.04 5.41 12.59
N ASP A 281 -11.34 5.12 12.54
CA ASP A 281 -12.27 5.62 11.52
C ASP A 281 -12.04 7.12 11.35
N ARG A 282 -11.49 7.50 10.20
CA ARG A 282 -11.17 8.90 9.91
C ARG A 282 -12.45 9.57 9.43
N GLU A 283 -12.86 10.63 10.13
CA GLU A 283 -14.09 11.38 9.84
C GLU A 283 -14.13 11.75 8.35
N HIS A 284 -15.26 11.42 7.69
CA HIS A 284 -15.49 11.76 6.31
C HIS A 284 -15.51 13.29 6.14
N VAL A 285 -14.39 13.85 5.69
CA VAL A 285 -14.38 15.16 5.06
C VAL A 285 -14.68 14.90 3.59
N ASP A 286 -15.91 15.19 3.17
CA ASP A 286 -16.25 15.25 1.75
C ASP A 286 -15.24 16.18 1.06
N ASP A 287 -14.67 15.72 -0.06
CA ASP A 287 -13.81 16.57 -0.87
C ASP A 287 -14.57 17.89 -1.13
N PRO A 288 -13.97 19.05 -0.81
CA PRO A 288 -14.64 20.32 -1.08
C PRO A 288 -14.98 20.33 -2.56
N SER A 289 -16.28 20.40 -2.88
CA SER A 289 -16.77 20.45 -4.24
C SER A 289 -15.92 21.47 -5.00
N LYS A 290 -15.12 21.01 -5.98
CA LYS A 290 -14.21 21.88 -6.73
C LYS A 290 -14.99 23.16 -7.09
N PRO A 291 -14.62 24.35 -6.57
CA PRO A 291 -15.33 25.56 -6.93
C PRO A 291 -15.23 25.65 -8.46
N SER A 292 -16.39 25.83 -9.11
CA SER A 292 -16.47 25.80 -10.56
C SER A 292 -15.41 26.74 -11.13
N THR A 293 -14.33 26.17 -11.66
CA THR A 293 -13.16 26.87 -12.22
C THR A 293 -13.59 27.91 -13.25
N ARG A 294 -14.75 27.69 -13.87
CA ARG A 294 -15.40 28.61 -14.81
C ARG A 294 -15.80 29.96 -14.21
N ARG A 295 -16.26 30.02 -12.94
CA ARG A 295 -16.73 31.26 -12.31
C ARG A 295 -15.57 32.14 -11.84
N GLU A 296 -14.52 31.53 -11.30
CA GLU A 296 -13.28 32.23 -10.93
C GLU A 296 -12.49 32.68 -12.16
N GLN A 297 -12.36 31.83 -13.19
CA GLN A 297 -11.74 32.22 -14.46
C GLN A 297 -12.53 33.34 -15.14
N ALA A 298 -13.87 33.29 -15.15
CA ALA A 298 -14.68 34.37 -15.70
C ALA A 298 -14.49 35.69 -14.94
N MET A 299 -14.39 35.66 -13.61
CA MET A 299 -14.17 36.85 -12.80
C MET A 299 -12.77 37.46 -13.02
N ASN A 300 -11.74 36.62 -13.15
CA ASN A 300 -10.39 37.08 -13.49
C ASN A 300 -10.32 37.69 -14.90
N TRP A 301 -10.96 37.08 -15.91
CA TRP A 301 -11.01 37.65 -17.26
C TRP A 301 -11.73 39.00 -17.29
N LEU A 302 -12.79 39.17 -16.49
CA LEU A 302 -13.55 40.41 -16.41
C LEU A 302 -12.70 41.55 -15.79
N LEU A 303 -11.88 41.26 -14.78
CA LEU A 303 -10.94 42.21 -14.19
C LEU A 303 -9.83 42.64 -15.18
N VAL A 304 -9.29 41.69 -15.94
CA VAL A 304 -8.27 41.97 -16.97
C VAL A 304 -8.83 42.88 -18.07
N ILE A 305 -10.07 42.62 -18.52
CA ILE A 305 -10.73 43.46 -19.53
C ILE A 305 -10.97 44.88 -19.00
N LEU A 306 -11.42 45.02 -17.75
CA LEU A 306 -11.61 46.34 -17.11
C LEU A 306 -10.31 47.14 -17.04
N LEU A 307 -9.19 46.51 -16.66
CA LEU A 307 -7.88 47.16 -16.65
C LEU A 307 -7.42 47.60 -18.05
N PHE A 308 -7.73 46.80 -19.07
CA PHE A 308 -7.38 47.15 -20.45
C PHE A 308 -8.20 48.36 -20.95
N VAL A 309 -9.48 48.42 -20.61
CA VAL A 309 -10.37 49.54 -20.98
C VAL A 309 -9.96 50.83 -20.28
N THR A 310 -9.62 50.79 -19.00
CA THR A 310 -9.15 51.99 -18.28
C THR A 310 -7.81 52.48 -18.81
N PHE A 311 -6.89 51.58 -19.14
CA PHE A 311 -5.60 51.93 -19.75
C PHE A 311 -5.76 52.55 -21.15
N ALA A 312 -6.57 51.93 -22.02
CA ALA A 312 -6.85 52.46 -23.35
C ALA A 312 -7.60 53.80 -23.30
N GLY A 313 -8.55 53.95 -22.36
CA GLY A 313 -9.24 55.21 -22.10
C GLY A 313 -8.29 56.31 -21.61
N GLY A 314 -7.38 55.98 -20.68
CA GLY A 314 -6.36 56.89 -20.19
C GLY A 314 -5.38 57.35 -21.27
N LEU A 315 -4.92 56.44 -22.12
CA LEU A 315 -4.09 56.78 -23.28
C LEU A 315 -4.84 57.68 -24.26
N SER A 316 -6.09 57.36 -24.58
CA SER A 316 -6.92 58.17 -25.48
C SER A 316 -7.14 59.59 -24.94
N PHE A 317 -7.40 59.71 -23.63
CA PHE A 317 -7.51 61.01 -22.96
C PHE A 317 -6.20 61.78 -22.96
N TYR A 318 -5.08 61.13 -22.68
CA TYR A 318 -3.75 61.74 -22.73
C TYR A 318 -3.42 62.29 -24.12
N PHE A 319 -3.67 61.51 -25.18
CA PHE A 319 -3.47 61.97 -26.56
C PHE A 319 -4.43 63.09 -26.95
N TYR A 320 -5.68 63.04 -26.50
CA TYR A 320 -6.65 64.12 -26.72
C TYR A 320 -6.21 65.43 -26.04
N GLN A 321 -5.73 65.35 -24.80
CA GLN A 321 -5.25 66.52 -24.05
C GLN A 321 -3.96 67.08 -24.64
N LYS A 322 -3.04 66.20 -25.10
CA LYS A 322 -1.83 66.59 -25.82
C LYS A 322 -2.16 67.34 -27.12
N LYS A 323 -3.10 66.83 -27.91
CA LYS A 323 -3.57 67.49 -29.14
C LYS A 323 -4.22 68.84 -28.86
N GLN A 324 -5.01 68.98 -27.80
CA GLN A 324 -5.56 70.30 -27.41
C GLN A 324 -4.47 71.29 -27.01
N ASN A 325 -3.44 70.85 -26.28
CA ASN A 325 -2.33 71.71 -25.87
C ASN A 325 -1.46 72.15 -27.05
N ASP A 326 -1.26 71.28 -28.04
CA ASP A 326 -0.54 71.63 -29.27
C ASP A 326 -1.34 72.63 -30.12
N MET A 327 -2.67 72.51 -30.19
CA MET A 327 -3.54 73.47 -30.89
C MET A 327 -3.58 74.86 -30.23
N LYS A 328 -3.39 74.95 -28.90
CA LYS A 328 -3.33 76.23 -28.17
C LYS A 328 -2.01 76.97 -28.33
N ARG A 329 -0.96 76.33 -28.89
CA ARG A 329 0.34 76.98 -29.18
C ARG A 329 0.39 77.67 -30.56
N PHE A 330 -0.65 77.54 -31.37
CA PHE A 330 -0.75 78.15 -32.71
C PHE A 330 -1.74 79.31 -32.80
N TYR A 331 -2.21 79.84 -31.66
CA TYR A 331 -3.00 81.07 -31.57
C TYR A 331 -2.27 82.16 -30.78
#